data_AF-A0A6I7NU21-F1
#
_entry.id   AF-A0A6I7NU21-F1
#
_cell.length_a   1.000
_cell.length_b   1.000
_cell.length_c   1.000
_cell.angle_alpha   90.00
_cell.angle_beta   90.00
_cell.angle_gamma   90.00
#
_symmetry.space_group_name_H-M   'P 1'
#
loop_
_entity.id
_entity.type
_entity.pdbx_description
1 polymer ?
#
loop_
_entity_poly.entity_id
_entity_poly.type
_entity_poly.pdbx_seq_one_letter_code
_entity_poly.pdbx_strand_id
1 'polypeptide(L)'
;MKQENKKPVWAAPWGYTEGWLIVLGLLATGLALQVTTGGLNRTALSWPVNLYIGTLFTAMIAAGWLLSRNRKKSPLQWLASIPAAITSIVMVTFLVLIMGFTLQDDAQNPVWVQTLGLSNMTASWPFLFGITYFLIALGMATMKRLTPFKGRNIGFFLNHAGLFIIILGGLLGSTDLQRYTMQLYEGEIVWTAADQHGRHIELPLALELVSFNMEEYNPKVVVIDPHTGRIIPESIPQMFEIETGNRGTILGYEVEIEKFYMLSGKMEDRYEPVNHYGAAPAAFVRAIADDGTEIEGWISTGSFMMPHSLLDLNHVYEYTLAMTIPQASHYSSDVILYTQTGDVKEVRIEVNHPVSAEGWKLYQYSYDDRFGRWSPTSVIEAIRDPWLPVVYTGIFMVLAGSVYLMTLGKAPETANGEIS
;
A
#
# COMPACT_ATOMS: atom_id res chain seq x y z
N MET A 1 25.38 46.84 -25.00
CA MET A 1 24.99 45.43 -24.83
C MET A 1 26.25 44.60 -24.66
N LYS A 2 26.51 44.07 -23.45
CA LYS A 2 27.57 43.06 -23.27
C LYS A 2 27.05 41.78 -23.92
N GLN A 3 27.74 41.28 -24.96
CA GLN A 3 27.52 39.92 -25.43
C GLN A 3 27.88 38.98 -24.27
N GLU A 4 26.88 38.33 -23.68
CA GLU A 4 27.13 37.17 -22.82
C GLU A 4 27.74 36.09 -23.70
N ASN A 5 29.06 35.88 -23.58
CA ASN A 5 29.73 34.73 -24.15
C ASN A 5 29.15 33.48 -23.48
N LYS A 6 28.17 32.84 -24.14
CA LYS A 6 27.61 31.57 -23.71
C LYS A 6 28.73 30.52 -23.73
N LYS A 7 29.01 29.96 -22.56
CA LYS A 7 29.99 28.88 -22.38
C LYS A 7 29.65 27.69 -23.31
N PRO A 8 30.62 27.09 -24.00
CA PRO A 8 30.38 25.91 -24.83
C PRO A 8 29.88 24.73 -23.98
N VAL A 9 28.98 23.94 -24.56
CA VAL A 9 28.46 22.71 -23.95
C VAL A 9 29.62 21.73 -23.73
N TRP A 10 29.58 20.97 -22.63
CA TRP A 10 30.60 19.99 -22.22
C TRP A 10 31.93 20.59 -21.76
N ALA A 11 32.08 21.92 -21.73
CA ALA A 11 33.20 22.56 -21.07
C ALA A 11 32.98 22.60 -19.55
N ALA A 12 34.03 22.44 -18.74
CA ALA A 12 33.90 22.54 -17.29
C ALA A 12 33.71 24.01 -16.82
N PRO A 13 32.95 24.28 -15.74
CA PRO A 13 32.13 23.34 -14.99
C PRO A 13 30.79 23.07 -15.70
N TRP A 14 30.34 21.82 -15.72
CA TRP A 14 29.04 21.45 -16.28
C TRP A 14 27.89 22.08 -15.47
N GLY A 15 26.73 22.28 -16.10
CA GLY A 15 25.56 22.95 -15.53
C GLY A 15 24.25 22.25 -15.92
N TYR A 16 23.16 23.01 -15.99
CA TYR A 16 21.84 22.47 -16.35
C TYR A 16 21.76 22.00 -17.79
N THR A 17 22.45 22.67 -18.72
CA THR A 17 22.45 22.29 -20.14
C THR A 17 22.97 20.86 -20.33
N GLU A 18 24.11 20.54 -19.72
CA GLU A 18 24.65 19.18 -19.74
C GLU A 18 23.72 18.18 -19.03
N GLY A 19 23.10 18.57 -17.92
CA GLY A 19 22.14 17.71 -17.21
C GLY A 19 20.91 17.32 -18.05
N TRP A 20 20.29 18.28 -18.74
CA TRP A 20 19.16 17.99 -19.62
C TRP A 20 19.56 17.15 -20.84
N LEU A 21 20.75 17.39 -21.41
CA LEU A 21 21.27 16.55 -22.49
C LEU A 21 21.52 15.11 -22.04
N ILE A 22 22.02 14.90 -20.81
CA ILE A 22 22.17 13.56 -20.22
C ILE A 22 20.81 12.90 -20.06
N VAL A 23 19.81 13.60 -19.50
CA VAL A 23 18.44 13.07 -19.32
C VAL A 23 17.85 12.64 -20.67
N LEU A 24 17.89 13.51 -21.68
CA LEU A 24 17.38 13.18 -23.02
C LEU A 24 18.13 12.00 -23.64
N GLY A 25 19.46 11.94 -23.49
CA GLY A 25 20.28 10.84 -23.97
C GLY A 25 19.96 9.51 -23.29
N LEU A 26 19.78 9.51 -21.97
CA LEU A 26 19.41 8.32 -21.20
C LEU A 26 17.99 7.86 -21.55
N LEU A 27 17.02 8.77 -21.68
CA LEU A 27 15.66 8.43 -22.10
C LEU A 27 15.63 7.83 -23.51
N ALA A 28 16.28 8.49 -24.48
CA ALA A 28 16.32 8.01 -25.86
C ALA A 28 17.00 6.63 -25.95
N THR A 29 18.12 6.46 -25.25
CA THR A 29 18.85 5.18 -25.22
C THR A 29 18.05 4.09 -24.52
N GLY A 30 17.42 4.42 -23.38
CA GLY A 30 16.56 3.49 -22.64
C GLY A 30 15.37 3.04 -23.49
N LEU A 31 14.70 3.96 -24.18
CA LEU A 31 13.58 3.62 -25.07
C LEU A 31 14.05 2.78 -26.27
N ALA A 32 15.19 3.10 -26.86
CA ALA A 32 15.76 2.31 -27.95
C ALA A 32 16.06 0.87 -27.49
N LEU A 33 16.68 0.69 -26.32
CA LEU A 33 16.92 -0.64 -25.74
C LEU A 33 15.63 -1.37 -25.41
N GLN A 34 14.63 -0.67 -24.87
CA GLN A 34 13.33 -1.23 -24.57
C GLN A 34 12.63 -1.78 -25.82
N VAL A 35 12.63 -1.03 -26.92
CA VAL A 35 12.01 -1.46 -28.18
C VAL A 35 12.79 -2.61 -28.84
N THR A 36 14.12 -2.63 -28.72
CA THR A 36 14.97 -3.61 -29.41
C THR A 36 15.19 -4.90 -28.63
N THR A 37 15.23 -4.85 -27.30
CA THR A 37 15.52 -6.01 -26.43
C THR A 37 14.33 -6.43 -25.56
N GLY A 38 13.28 -5.62 -25.49
CA GLY A 38 12.19 -5.81 -24.55
C GLY A 38 12.53 -5.31 -23.14
N GLY A 39 11.72 -5.74 -22.16
CA GLY A 39 11.94 -5.44 -20.74
C GLY A 39 13.09 -6.24 -20.14
N LEU A 40 13.58 -5.77 -18.99
CA LEU A 40 14.60 -6.43 -18.20
C LEU A 40 14.09 -7.76 -17.63
N ASN A 41 14.96 -8.75 -17.54
CA ASN A 41 14.64 -10.00 -16.86
C ASN A 41 14.50 -9.73 -15.34
N ARG A 42 13.27 -9.89 -14.83
CA ARG A 42 12.93 -9.67 -13.41
C ARG A 42 13.71 -10.56 -12.44
N THR A 43 14.22 -11.71 -12.89
CA THR A 43 14.97 -12.64 -12.02
C THR A 43 16.49 -12.43 -12.05
N ALA A 44 17.00 -11.55 -12.94
CA ALA A 44 18.44 -11.35 -13.12
C ALA A 44 19.15 -10.77 -11.89
N LEU A 45 18.41 -10.05 -11.04
CA LEU A 45 18.87 -9.50 -9.77
C LEU A 45 18.33 -10.30 -8.58
N SER A 46 18.13 -11.61 -8.71
CA SER A 46 17.76 -12.44 -7.55
C SER A 46 18.96 -12.68 -6.63
N TRP A 47 18.68 -13.07 -5.39
CA TRP A 47 19.70 -13.49 -4.43
C TRP A 47 20.59 -14.61 -5.00
N PRO A 48 21.93 -14.57 -4.82
CA PRO A 48 22.73 -13.55 -4.11
C PRO A 48 23.30 -12.46 -5.05
N VAL A 49 22.92 -12.44 -6.34
CA VAL A 49 23.52 -11.58 -7.36
C VAL A 49 23.28 -10.10 -7.08
N ASN A 50 22.07 -9.75 -6.62
CA ASN A 50 21.72 -8.41 -6.18
C ASN A 50 22.64 -7.85 -5.09
N LEU A 51 23.05 -8.66 -4.11
CA LEU A 51 23.96 -8.24 -3.04
C LEU A 51 25.32 -7.82 -3.61
N TYR A 52 25.89 -8.63 -4.52
CA TYR A 52 27.16 -8.31 -5.16
C TYR A 52 27.08 -7.04 -6.01
N ILE A 53 26.00 -6.89 -6.80
CA ILE A 53 25.78 -5.73 -7.65
C ILE A 53 25.60 -4.45 -6.81
N GLY A 54 24.77 -4.49 -5.76
CA GLY A 54 24.56 -3.36 -4.87
C GLY A 54 25.83 -2.91 -4.14
N THR A 55 26.62 -3.89 -3.68
CA THR A 55 27.91 -3.64 -3.03
C THR A 55 28.90 -3.00 -4.00
N LEU A 56 29.05 -3.57 -5.20
CA LEU A 56 29.93 -3.04 -6.24
C LEU A 56 29.50 -1.63 -6.68
N PHE A 57 28.20 -1.42 -6.89
CA PHE A 57 27.64 -0.12 -7.26
C PHE A 57 27.95 0.96 -6.20
N THR A 58 27.72 0.65 -4.93
CA THR A 58 28.03 1.57 -3.82
C THR A 58 29.54 1.85 -3.71
N ALA A 59 30.37 0.82 -3.89
CA ALA A 59 31.82 0.95 -3.89
C ALA A 59 32.34 1.82 -5.06
N MET A 60 31.75 1.70 -6.25
CA MET A 60 32.08 2.54 -7.40
C MET A 60 31.76 4.01 -7.17
N ILE A 61 30.64 4.34 -6.52
CA ILE A 61 30.30 5.71 -6.15
C ILE A 61 31.33 6.26 -5.15
N ALA A 62 31.68 5.50 -4.12
CA ALA A 62 32.67 5.90 -3.13
C ALA A 62 34.05 6.12 -3.78
N ALA A 63 34.50 5.21 -4.65
CA ALA A 63 35.74 5.33 -5.40
C ALA A 63 35.72 6.56 -6.34
N GLY A 64 34.62 6.76 -7.07
CA GLY A 64 34.42 7.92 -7.95
C GLY A 64 34.53 9.25 -7.21
N TRP A 65 33.97 9.34 -6.00
CA TRP A 65 34.15 10.50 -5.14
C TRP A 65 35.61 10.68 -4.70
N LEU A 66 36.26 9.63 -4.18
CA LEU A 66 37.64 9.70 -3.71
C LEU A 66 38.62 10.12 -4.80
N LEU A 67 38.45 9.61 -6.03
CA LEU A 67 39.28 9.94 -7.19
C LEU A 67 39.03 11.37 -7.69
N SER A 68 37.82 11.91 -7.52
CA SER A 68 37.44 13.22 -8.05
C SER A 68 37.47 14.34 -7.04
N ARG A 69 37.50 14.10 -5.71
CA ARG A 69 37.36 15.13 -4.65
C ARG A 69 38.31 16.33 -4.76
N ASN A 70 39.51 16.12 -5.31
CA ASN A 70 40.52 17.19 -5.49
C ASN A 70 40.49 17.82 -6.90
N ARG A 71 39.67 17.32 -7.82
CA ARG A 71 39.60 17.73 -9.23
C ARG A 71 38.35 18.57 -9.51
N LYS A 72 38.39 19.85 -9.16
CA LYS A 72 37.24 20.80 -9.26
C LYS A 72 36.56 20.91 -10.63
N LYS A 73 37.27 20.56 -11.71
CA LYS A 73 36.75 20.60 -13.09
C LYS A 73 36.26 19.25 -13.61
N SER A 74 36.29 18.20 -12.78
CA SER A 74 35.91 16.86 -13.20
C SER A 74 34.38 16.73 -13.38
N PRO A 75 33.90 16.07 -14.45
CA PRO A 75 32.50 15.72 -14.60
C PRO A 75 31.95 14.89 -13.42
N LEU A 76 32.80 14.09 -12.76
CA LEU A 76 32.40 13.33 -11.56
C LEU A 76 32.00 14.25 -10.40
N GLN A 77 32.66 15.41 -10.24
CA GLN A 77 32.24 16.38 -9.22
C GLN A 77 30.90 17.04 -9.54
N TRP A 78 30.55 17.13 -10.83
CA TRP A 78 29.27 17.68 -11.25
C TRP A 78 28.09 16.77 -10.85
N LEU A 79 28.29 15.45 -10.75
CA LEU A 79 27.26 14.53 -10.23
C LEU A 79 26.86 14.85 -8.78
N ALA A 80 27.72 15.52 -8.01
CA ALA A 80 27.44 15.99 -6.64
C ALA A 80 26.91 17.44 -6.61
N SER A 81 26.40 17.97 -7.72
CA SER A 81 25.92 19.35 -7.87
C SER A 81 24.40 19.45 -7.95
N ILE A 82 23.87 20.66 -7.71
CA ILE A 82 22.42 20.96 -7.78
C ILE A 82 21.85 20.67 -9.19
N PRO A 83 22.49 21.07 -10.30
CA PRO A 83 22.00 20.71 -11.64
C PRO A 83 21.81 19.21 -11.88
N ALA A 84 22.76 18.38 -11.44
CA ALA A 84 22.65 16.92 -11.58
C ALA A 84 21.49 16.36 -10.72
N ALA A 85 21.36 16.85 -9.48
CA ALA A 85 20.27 16.48 -8.59
C ALA A 85 18.89 16.84 -9.18
N ILE A 86 18.69 18.09 -9.62
CA ILE A 86 17.38 18.54 -10.15
C ILE A 86 17.03 17.77 -11.43
N THR A 87 17.96 17.63 -12.36
CA THR A 87 17.69 16.93 -13.63
C THR A 87 17.39 15.43 -13.43
N SER A 88 18.10 14.76 -12.51
CA SER A 88 17.80 13.36 -12.17
C SER A 88 16.46 13.20 -11.44
N ILE A 89 16.13 14.09 -10.49
CA ILE A 89 14.84 14.11 -9.81
C ILE A 89 13.71 14.29 -10.83
N VAL A 90 13.81 15.27 -11.73
CA VAL A 90 12.77 15.51 -12.73
C VAL A 90 12.59 14.29 -13.65
N MET A 91 13.68 13.65 -14.07
CA MET A 91 13.61 12.42 -14.88
C MET A 91 12.89 11.28 -14.13
N VAL A 92 13.28 10.99 -12.89
CA VAL A 92 12.65 9.92 -12.10
C VAL A 92 11.20 10.26 -11.80
N THR A 93 10.89 11.49 -11.39
CA THR A 93 9.50 11.92 -11.15
C THR A 93 8.64 11.78 -12.40
N PHE A 94 9.15 12.18 -13.57
CA PHE A 94 8.43 12.00 -14.83
C PHE A 94 8.11 10.52 -15.11
N LEU A 95 9.08 9.62 -14.93
CA LEU A 95 8.88 8.17 -15.14
C LEU A 95 7.93 7.56 -14.10
N VAL A 96 8.02 7.97 -12.83
CA VAL A 96 7.12 7.52 -11.76
C VAL A 96 5.69 8.05 -11.99
N LEU A 97 5.52 9.26 -12.51
CA LEU A 97 4.20 9.75 -12.89
C LEU A 97 3.59 8.91 -14.01
N ILE A 98 4.38 8.55 -15.03
CA ILE A 98 3.90 7.62 -16.07
C ILE A 98 3.48 6.30 -15.43
N MET A 99 4.32 5.71 -14.56
CA MET A 99 3.99 4.48 -13.82
C MET A 99 2.67 4.57 -13.06
N GLY A 100 2.38 5.72 -12.43
CA GLY A 100 1.14 5.95 -11.68
C GLY A 100 -0.09 6.19 -12.56
N PHE A 101 0.09 6.67 -13.80
CA PHE A 101 -1.00 6.92 -14.75
C PHE A 101 -1.24 5.78 -15.74
N THR A 102 -0.39 4.75 -15.75
CA THR A 102 -0.56 3.55 -16.59
C THR A 102 -0.80 2.32 -15.73
N LEU A 103 -1.79 1.50 -16.14
CA LEU A 103 -2.05 0.22 -15.48
C LEU A 103 -0.82 -0.68 -15.62
N GLN A 104 -0.20 -1.04 -14.50
CA GLN A 104 0.99 -1.89 -14.50
C GLN A 104 0.61 -3.37 -14.56
N ASP A 105 1.36 -4.16 -15.33
CA ASP A 105 1.17 -5.60 -15.52
C ASP A 105 -0.21 -6.03 -16.03
N ASP A 106 -0.95 -5.12 -16.67
CA ASP A 106 -2.26 -5.40 -17.28
C ASP A 106 -2.11 -5.78 -18.77
N ALA A 107 -2.61 -6.97 -19.12
CA ALA A 107 -2.57 -7.52 -20.47
C ALA A 107 -3.46 -6.76 -21.48
N GLN A 108 -4.44 -5.99 -21.02
CA GLN A 108 -5.35 -5.19 -21.84
C GLN A 108 -4.73 -3.86 -22.30
N ASN A 109 -3.53 -3.52 -21.83
CA ASN A 109 -2.83 -2.31 -22.27
C ASN A 109 -2.61 -2.29 -23.79
N PRO A 110 -2.66 -1.12 -24.45
CA PRO A 110 -2.33 -1.02 -25.87
C PRO A 110 -0.91 -1.52 -26.17
N VAL A 111 -0.72 -2.13 -27.34
CA VAL A 111 0.58 -2.72 -27.75
C VAL A 111 1.73 -1.71 -27.64
N TRP A 112 1.52 -0.46 -28.05
CA TRP A 112 2.57 0.56 -27.98
C TRP A 112 2.98 0.90 -26.54
N VAL A 113 2.06 0.83 -25.56
CA VAL A 113 2.33 1.04 -24.13
C VAL A 113 3.22 -0.09 -23.61
N GLN A 114 2.90 -1.33 -23.97
CA GLN A 114 3.66 -2.52 -23.60
C GLN A 114 5.06 -2.51 -24.24
N THR A 115 5.15 -2.21 -25.54
CA THR A 115 6.43 -2.17 -26.27
C THR A 115 7.37 -1.09 -25.75
N LEU A 116 6.84 0.07 -25.35
CA LEU A 116 7.65 1.14 -24.74
C LEU A 116 7.99 0.89 -23.26
N GLY A 117 7.53 -0.23 -22.68
CA GLY A 117 7.79 -0.60 -21.29
C GLY A 117 7.03 0.24 -20.26
N LEU A 118 5.97 0.95 -20.68
CA LEU A 118 5.23 1.87 -19.81
C LEU A 118 4.25 1.15 -18.88
N SER A 119 3.85 -0.08 -19.23
CA SER A 119 3.01 -0.96 -18.40
C SER A 119 3.81 -1.88 -17.49
N ASN A 120 5.15 -1.83 -17.51
CA ASN A 120 6.03 -2.58 -16.63
C ASN A 120 7.24 -1.71 -16.25
N MET A 121 6.97 -0.49 -15.76
CA MET A 121 7.95 0.58 -15.63
C MET A 121 9.19 0.15 -14.83
N THR A 122 9.02 -0.55 -13.71
CA THR A 122 10.13 -0.97 -12.84
C THR A 122 11.07 -1.98 -13.50
N ALA A 123 10.60 -2.69 -14.53
CA ALA A 123 11.38 -3.62 -15.36
C ALA A 123 11.77 -3.01 -16.72
N SER A 124 11.64 -1.69 -16.89
CA SER A 124 11.97 -0.99 -18.14
C SER A 124 13.38 -0.39 -18.13
N TRP A 125 14.01 -0.33 -19.30
CA TRP A 125 15.32 0.32 -19.46
C TRP A 125 15.32 1.82 -19.13
N PRO A 126 14.34 2.64 -19.57
CA PRO A 126 14.28 4.06 -19.21
C PRO A 126 14.27 4.28 -17.69
N PHE A 127 13.49 3.48 -16.96
CA PHE A 127 13.43 3.54 -15.50
C PHE A 127 14.78 3.17 -14.87
N LEU A 128 15.39 2.06 -15.30
CA LEU A 128 16.69 1.63 -14.78
C LEU A 128 17.75 2.73 -14.96
N PHE A 129 17.81 3.39 -16.12
CA PHE A 129 18.76 4.49 -16.34
C PHE A 129 18.43 5.74 -15.51
N GLY A 130 17.15 6.10 -15.40
CA GLY A 130 16.73 7.24 -14.58
C GLY A 130 17.05 7.04 -13.10
N ILE A 131 16.67 5.90 -12.54
CA ILE A 131 16.92 5.60 -11.13
C ILE A 131 18.42 5.43 -10.84
N THR A 132 19.18 4.86 -11.77
CA THR A 132 20.65 4.76 -11.65
C THR A 132 21.30 6.14 -11.65
N TYR A 133 20.91 7.03 -12.56
CA TYR A 133 21.42 8.40 -12.58
C TYR A 133 21.09 9.15 -11.29
N PHE A 134 19.87 9.02 -10.80
CA PHE A 134 19.45 9.59 -9.51
C PHE A 134 20.24 9.04 -8.33
N LEU A 135 20.41 7.71 -8.23
CA LEU A 135 21.20 7.07 -7.17
C LEU A 135 22.67 7.48 -7.21
N ILE A 136 23.27 7.61 -8.40
CA ILE A 136 24.64 8.13 -8.55
C ILE A 136 24.71 9.57 -8.05
N ALA A 137 23.79 10.45 -8.46
CA ALA A 137 23.78 11.85 -8.02
C ALA A 137 23.58 11.96 -6.49
N LEU A 138 22.64 11.20 -5.94
CA LEU A 138 22.35 11.13 -4.50
C LEU A 138 23.56 10.61 -3.71
N GLY A 139 24.18 9.51 -4.15
CA GLY A 139 25.36 8.94 -3.52
C GLY A 139 26.56 9.89 -3.58
N MET A 140 26.80 10.54 -4.72
CA MET A 140 27.88 11.53 -4.88
C MET A 140 27.65 12.77 -4.00
N ALA A 141 26.41 13.28 -3.91
CA ALA A 141 26.05 14.37 -3.02
C ALA A 141 26.24 14.01 -1.54
N THR A 142 25.88 12.78 -1.16
CA THR A 142 26.10 12.22 0.19
C THR A 142 27.59 12.22 0.54
N MET A 143 28.43 11.65 -0.34
CA MET A 143 29.89 11.60 -0.13
C MET A 143 30.53 12.98 -0.06
N LYS A 144 30.07 13.93 -0.90
CA LYS A 144 30.55 15.31 -0.89
C LYS A 144 30.33 16.00 0.45
N ARG A 145 29.16 15.83 1.07
CA ARG A 145 28.86 16.47 2.36
C ARG A 145 29.44 15.72 3.56
N LEU A 146 29.74 14.43 3.38
CA LEU A 146 30.46 13.61 4.35
C LEU A 146 31.95 13.94 4.43
N THR A 147 32.53 14.63 3.43
CA THR A 147 33.98 14.86 3.35
C THR A 147 34.36 16.35 3.36
N PRO A 148 35.14 16.82 4.36
CA PRO A 148 35.60 16.10 5.54
C PRO A 148 34.45 15.82 6.53
N PHE A 149 34.57 14.74 7.31
CA PHE A 149 33.56 14.35 8.28
C PHE A 149 33.46 15.41 9.38
N LYS A 150 32.31 16.08 9.48
CA LYS A 150 32.01 17.06 10.52
C LYS A 150 30.67 16.68 11.16
N GLY A 151 30.62 16.55 12.48
CA GLY A 151 29.40 16.16 13.21
C GLY A 151 28.17 17.00 12.87
N ARG A 152 28.35 18.29 12.54
CA ARG A 152 27.27 19.19 12.09
C ARG A 152 26.51 18.69 10.85
N ASN A 153 27.13 17.85 10.02
CA ASN A 153 26.51 17.30 8.80
C ASN A 153 25.81 15.95 9.03
N ILE A 154 25.76 15.43 10.26
CA ILE A 154 25.21 14.09 10.52
C ILE A 154 23.73 13.98 10.10
N GLY A 155 22.90 14.99 10.39
CA GLY A 155 21.49 14.99 9.98
C GLY A 155 21.30 14.99 8.47
N PHE A 156 22.16 15.71 7.73
CA PHE A 156 22.16 15.66 6.27
C PHE A 156 22.55 14.26 5.76
N PHE A 157 23.64 13.71 6.32
CA PHE A 157 24.15 12.40 5.94
C PHE A 157 23.11 11.32 6.19
N LEU A 158 22.52 11.26 7.38
CA LEU A 158 21.51 10.28 7.75
C LEU A 158 20.31 10.30 6.80
N ASN A 159 19.81 11.50 6.45
CA ASN A 159 18.72 11.63 5.49
C ASN A 159 19.09 11.15 4.07
N HIS A 160 20.25 11.55 3.55
CA HIS A 160 20.61 11.21 2.16
C HIS A 160 21.09 9.76 2.02
N ALA A 161 21.89 9.28 2.97
CA ALA A 161 22.31 7.87 3.02
C ALA A 161 21.11 6.96 3.31
N GLY A 162 20.21 7.35 4.21
CA GLY A 162 18.98 6.62 4.47
C GLY A 162 18.10 6.50 3.22
N LEU A 163 17.86 7.60 2.50
CA LEU A 163 17.14 7.60 1.23
C LEU A 163 17.82 6.72 0.17
N PHE A 164 19.16 6.79 0.07
CA PHE A 164 19.93 5.94 -0.83
C PHE A 164 19.75 4.45 -0.51
N ILE A 165 19.80 4.07 0.76
CA ILE A 165 19.60 2.69 1.23
C ILE A 165 18.18 2.20 0.97
N ILE A 166 17.15 3.03 1.24
CA ILE A 166 15.75 2.69 0.97
C ILE A 166 15.56 2.34 -0.51
N ILE A 167 16.00 3.24 -1.40
CA ILE A 167 15.76 3.10 -2.84
C ILE A 167 16.59 1.96 -3.42
N LEU A 168 17.88 1.88 -3.08
CA LEU A 168 18.74 0.81 -3.58
C LEU A 168 18.30 -0.56 -3.05
N GLY A 169 17.96 -0.66 -1.76
CA GLY A 169 17.46 -1.88 -1.14
C GLY A 169 16.13 -2.34 -1.72
N GLY A 170 15.18 -1.41 -1.94
CA GLY A 170 13.90 -1.74 -2.58
C GLY A 170 14.07 -2.20 -4.02
N LEU A 171 14.96 -1.58 -4.80
CA LEU A 171 15.22 -1.99 -6.18
C LEU A 171 15.85 -3.39 -6.25
N LEU A 172 16.89 -3.62 -5.45
CA LEU A 172 17.64 -4.88 -5.42
C LEU A 172 16.86 -6.05 -4.80
N GLY A 173 15.99 -5.76 -3.83
CA GLY A 173 15.18 -6.75 -3.13
C GLY A 173 13.84 -7.07 -3.76
N SER A 174 13.38 -6.26 -4.72
CA SER A 174 12.08 -6.45 -5.39
C SER A 174 11.88 -7.85 -6.01
N THR A 175 12.98 -8.49 -6.39
CA THR A 175 13.04 -9.82 -7.02
C THR A 175 12.98 -10.97 -6.02
N ASP A 176 13.40 -10.72 -4.78
CA ASP A 176 13.46 -11.70 -3.69
C ASP A 176 12.18 -11.68 -2.84
N LEU A 177 11.30 -10.69 -3.04
CA LEU A 177 10.01 -10.61 -2.38
C LEU A 177 9.13 -11.78 -2.81
N GLN A 178 8.79 -12.61 -1.84
CA GLN A 178 7.91 -13.76 -2.01
C GLN A 178 6.58 -13.46 -1.34
N ARG A 179 5.49 -13.67 -2.08
CA ARG A 179 4.11 -13.46 -1.62
C ARG A 179 3.24 -14.62 -2.11
N TYR A 180 2.67 -15.35 -1.17
CA TYR A 180 1.83 -16.51 -1.43
C TYR A 180 0.60 -16.48 -0.53
N THR A 181 -0.47 -17.15 -0.95
CA THR A 181 -1.71 -17.27 -0.16
C THR A 181 -1.97 -18.72 0.22
N MET A 182 -2.38 -18.94 1.47
CA MET A 182 -2.80 -20.22 2.02
C MET A 182 -4.31 -20.16 2.24
N GLN A 183 -5.06 -21.01 1.54
CA GLN A 183 -6.49 -21.20 1.78
C GLN A 183 -6.65 -22.22 2.91
N LEU A 184 -7.21 -21.80 4.04
CA LEU A 184 -7.45 -22.64 5.19
C LEU A 184 -8.94 -22.96 5.30
N TYR A 185 -9.24 -24.19 5.73
CA TYR A 185 -10.56 -24.68 6.10
C TYR A 185 -10.51 -25.15 7.55
N GLU A 186 -11.60 -24.95 8.28
CA GLU A 186 -11.68 -25.32 9.69
C GLU A 186 -11.34 -26.82 9.90
N GLY A 187 -10.37 -27.10 10.77
CA GLY A 187 -9.89 -28.45 11.07
C GLY A 187 -8.95 -29.08 10.02
N GLU A 188 -8.59 -28.38 8.94
CA GLU A 188 -7.64 -28.86 7.94
C GLU A 188 -6.23 -28.30 8.17
N ILE A 189 -5.23 -29.18 8.14
CA ILE A 189 -3.81 -28.80 8.17
C ILE A 189 -3.32 -28.53 6.74
N VAL A 190 -2.84 -27.31 6.48
CA VAL A 190 -2.38 -26.84 5.16
C VAL A 190 -0.93 -26.39 5.24
N TRP A 191 -0.06 -26.98 4.42
CA TRP A 191 1.36 -26.59 4.26
C TRP A 191 1.71 -26.09 2.85
N THR A 192 0.70 -25.97 1.99
CA THR A 192 0.84 -25.55 0.60
C THR A 192 0.26 -24.15 0.43
N ALA A 193 0.97 -23.30 -0.30
CA ALA A 193 0.53 -21.95 -0.64
C ALA A 193 0.51 -21.74 -2.16
N ALA A 194 -0.31 -20.81 -2.65
CA ALA A 194 -0.42 -20.48 -4.07
C ALA A 194 0.18 -19.10 -4.37
N ASP A 195 0.82 -18.95 -5.53
CA ASP A 195 1.18 -17.63 -6.06
C ASP A 195 0.00 -16.95 -6.77
N GLN A 196 0.21 -15.72 -7.25
CA GLN A 196 -0.80 -14.96 -7.99
C GLN A 196 -1.29 -15.64 -9.29
N HIS A 197 -0.57 -16.65 -9.79
CA HIS A 197 -0.93 -17.42 -10.98
C HIS A 197 -1.55 -18.78 -10.62
N GLY A 198 -1.83 -19.02 -9.34
CA GLY A 198 -2.38 -20.29 -8.85
C GLY A 198 -1.37 -21.43 -8.81
N ARG A 199 -0.07 -21.16 -8.94
CA ARG A 199 0.96 -22.21 -8.81
C ARG A 199 1.21 -22.48 -7.34
N HIS A 200 1.08 -23.75 -6.97
CA HIS A 200 1.27 -24.20 -5.60
C HIS A 200 2.75 -24.45 -5.28
N ILE A 201 3.15 -24.05 -4.08
CA ILE A 201 4.45 -24.33 -3.48
C ILE A 201 4.27 -24.89 -2.07
N GLU A 202 5.21 -25.70 -1.61
CA GLU A 202 5.26 -26.15 -0.21
C GLU A 202 6.01 -25.13 0.64
N LEU A 203 5.47 -24.82 1.81
CA LEU A 203 6.10 -23.96 2.80
C LEU A 203 6.77 -24.81 3.91
N PRO A 204 7.83 -24.29 4.56
CA PRO A 204 8.45 -24.95 5.72
C PRO A 204 7.62 -24.81 7.02
N LEU A 205 6.32 -24.52 6.89
CA LEU A 205 5.36 -24.39 7.97
C LEU A 205 4.00 -24.88 7.49
N ALA A 206 3.16 -25.32 8.43
CA ALA A 206 1.76 -25.66 8.20
C ALA A 206 0.85 -24.88 9.15
N LEU A 207 -0.37 -24.62 8.71
CA LEU A 207 -1.42 -23.96 9.48
C LEU A 207 -2.65 -24.84 9.54
N GLU A 208 -3.28 -24.91 10.70
CA GLU A 208 -4.61 -25.49 10.90
C GLU A 208 -5.54 -24.40 11.38
N LEU A 209 -6.67 -24.20 10.70
CA LEU A 209 -7.66 -23.20 11.13
C LEU A 209 -8.50 -23.79 12.27
N VAL A 210 -8.41 -23.15 13.45
CA VAL A 210 -9.25 -23.46 14.60
C VAL A 210 -10.57 -22.70 14.49
N SER A 211 -10.51 -21.39 14.26
CA SER A 211 -11.70 -20.58 14.04
C SER A 211 -11.38 -19.29 13.30
N PHE A 212 -12.33 -18.85 12.48
CA PHE A 212 -12.36 -17.49 11.94
C PHE A 212 -13.19 -16.60 12.86
N ASN A 213 -12.66 -15.41 13.18
CA ASN A 213 -13.32 -14.46 14.06
C ASN A 213 -13.51 -13.13 13.32
N MET A 214 -14.72 -12.58 13.38
CA MET A 214 -15.04 -11.28 12.80
C MET A 214 -15.88 -10.43 13.74
N GLU A 215 -15.43 -9.20 13.89
CA GLU A 215 -16.20 -8.10 14.47
C GLU A 215 -16.74 -7.24 13.32
N GLU A 216 -17.98 -6.79 13.45
CA GLU A 216 -18.70 -6.02 12.43
C GLU A 216 -19.18 -4.72 13.07
N TYR A 217 -19.16 -3.62 12.30
CA TYR A 217 -19.86 -2.40 12.69
C TYR A 217 -21.37 -2.60 12.61
N ASN A 218 -22.12 -1.81 13.36
CA ASN A 218 -23.58 -1.85 13.25
C ASN A 218 -24.01 -1.41 11.84
N PRO A 219 -25.06 -2.04 11.29
CA PRO A 219 -25.61 -1.65 10.00
C PRO A 219 -26.25 -0.27 10.08
N LYS A 220 -26.50 0.35 8.93
CA LYS A 220 -27.18 1.64 8.83
C LYS A 220 -28.58 1.47 8.28
N VAL A 221 -29.48 2.36 8.68
CA VAL A 221 -30.82 2.47 8.08
C VAL A 221 -30.69 3.17 6.74
N VAL A 222 -31.35 2.61 5.72
CA VAL A 222 -31.46 3.19 4.37
C VAL A 222 -32.90 3.07 3.88
N VAL A 223 -33.27 3.95 2.95
CA VAL A 223 -34.46 3.75 2.12
C VAL A 223 -34.02 3.25 0.75
N ILE A 224 -34.73 2.27 0.20
CA ILE A 224 -34.48 1.75 -1.14
C ILE A 224 -35.73 1.85 -2.01
N ASP A 225 -35.49 2.05 -3.31
CA ASP A 225 -36.51 1.80 -4.33
C ASP A 225 -36.58 0.29 -4.61
N PRO A 226 -37.72 -0.36 -4.37
CA PRO A 226 -37.85 -1.81 -4.51
C PRO A 226 -37.71 -2.30 -5.96
N HIS A 227 -37.95 -1.45 -6.95
CA HIS A 227 -37.85 -1.80 -8.37
C HIS A 227 -36.41 -1.80 -8.88
N THR A 228 -35.60 -0.86 -8.37
CA THR A 228 -34.21 -0.69 -8.80
C THR A 228 -33.18 -1.24 -7.81
N GLY A 229 -33.57 -1.48 -6.56
CA GLY A 229 -32.69 -1.86 -5.45
C GLY A 229 -31.71 -0.76 -5.04
N ARG A 230 -31.88 0.47 -5.54
CA ARG A 230 -30.98 1.59 -5.26
C ARG A 230 -31.37 2.28 -3.96
N ILE A 231 -30.36 2.73 -3.23
CA ILE A 231 -30.53 3.54 -2.02
C ILE A 231 -30.97 4.96 -2.41
N ILE A 232 -32.00 5.48 -1.75
CA ILE A 232 -32.58 6.80 -1.97
C ILE A 232 -32.60 7.59 -0.64
N PRO A 233 -32.09 8.84 -0.61
CA PRO A 233 -31.34 9.50 -1.66
C PRO A 233 -29.92 8.91 -1.81
N GLU A 234 -29.30 9.04 -2.99
CA GLU A 234 -27.91 8.60 -3.22
C GLU A 234 -26.88 9.36 -2.35
N SER A 235 -27.30 10.42 -1.66
CA SER A 235 -26.43 11.21 -0.78
C SER A 235 -26.32 10.57 0.62
N ILE A 236 -25.06 10.30 1.00
CA ILE A 236 -24.62 9.76 2.29
C ILE A 236 -25.20 10.43 3.56
N PRO A 237 -25.55 11.74 3.62
CA PRO A 237 -25.90 12.42 4.88
C PRO A 237 -27.22 11.97 5.54
N GLN A 238 -28.02 11.12 4.89
CA GLN A 238 -29.32 10.67 5.43
C GLN A 238 -29.31 9.22 5.94
N MET A 239 -28.16 8.57 6.01
CA MET A 239 -28.02 7.26 6.65
C MET A 239 -27.54 7.43 8.09
N PHE A 240 -28.14 6.69 9.04
CA PHE A 240 -27.66 6.64 10.41
C PHE A 240 -27.53 5.21 10.92
N GLU A 241 -26.66 5.03 11.92
CA GLU A 241 -26.31 3.73 12.49
C GLU A 241 -27.47 3.14 13.33
N ILE A 242 -27.72 1.86 13.16
CA ILE A 242 -28.77 1.13 13.88
C ILE A 242 -28.24 0.77 15.26
N GLU A 243 -28.75 1.44 16.27
CA GLU A 243 -28.60 1.08 17.68
C GLU A 243 -29.92 1.30 18.40
N THR A 244 -30.17 0.56 19.47
CA THR A 244 -31.41 0.72 20.25
C THR A 244 -31.49 2.12 20.83
N GLY A 245 -32.58 2.84 20.52
CA GLY A 245 -32.82 4.23 20.92
C GLY A 245 -32.32 5.28 19.92
N ASN A 246 -31.62 4.89 18.85
CA ASN A 246 -31.22 5.82 17.80
C ASN A 246 -32.43 6.33 17.02
N ARG A 247 -32.38 7.61 16.66
CA ARG A 247 -33.40 8.28 15.84
C ARG A 247 -32.75 9.08 14.72
N GLY A 248 -33.42 9.15 13.59
CA GLY A 248 -32.98 9.97 12.46
C GLY A 248 -34.13 10.27 11.51
N THR A 249 -33.95 11.30 10.68
CA THR A 249 -34.93 11.68 9.67
C THR A 249 -34.47 11.25 8.28
N ILE A 250 -35.29 10.47 7.58
CA ILE A 250 -35.02 10.00 6.20
C ILE A 250 -36.25 10.26 5.35
N LEU A 251 -36.11 11.03 4.25
CA LEU A 251 -37.21 11.34 3.33
C LEU A 251 -38.52 11.85 3.99
N GLY A 252 -38.40 12.62 5.07
CA GLY A 252 -39.57 13.15 5.81
C GLY A 252 -40.20 12.18 6.82
N TYR A 253 -39.60 11.01 7.05
CA TYR A 253 -39.97 10.11 8.13
C TYR A 253 -39.04 10.30 9.34
N GLU A 254 -39.60 10.46 10.54
CA GLU A 254 -38.85 10.28 11.79
C GLU A 254 -38.77 8.77 12.08
N VAL A 255 -37.57 8.21 11.98
CA VAL A 255 -37.30 6.79 12.15
C VAL A 255 -36.64 6.56 13.50
N GLU A 256 -37.25 5.73 14.33
CA GLU A 256 -36.75 5.31 15.64
C GLU A 256 -36.46 3.80 15.67
N ILE A 257 -35.28 3.44 16.17
CA ILE A 257 -34.88 2.06 16.39
C ILE A 257 -35.29 1.65 17.81
N GLU A 258 -36.37 0.90 17.95
CA GLU A 258 -36.86 0.48 19.28
C GLU A 258 -36.08 -0.71 19.83
N LYS A 259 -35.66 -1.63 18.95
CA LYS A 259 -34.87 -2.81 19.30
C LYS A 259 -33.86 -3.10 18.21
N PHE A 260 -32.67 -3.50 18.60
CA PHE A 260 -31.64 -3.98 17.69
C PHE A 260 -30.94 -5.21 18.25
N TYR A 261 -30.86 -6.25 17.43
CA TYR A 261 -30.10 -7.46 17.70
C TYR A 261 -29.09 -7.65 16.58
N MET A 262 -27.80 -7.62 16.92
CA MET A 262 -26.74 -7.86 15.94
C MET A 262 -26.76 -9.31 15.42
N LEU A 263 -27.13 -10.26 16.27
CA LEU A 263 -27.31 -11.66 15.92
C LEU A 263 -28.73 -12.09 16.29
N SER A 264 -29.55 -12.36 15.27
CA SER A 264 -30.95 -12.70 15.46
C SER A 264 -31.41 -13.81 14.51
N GLY A 265 -32.48 -14.48 14.93
CA GLY A 265 -33.18 -15.51 14.17
C GLY A 265 -34.64 -15.10 14.01
N LYS A 266 -35.21 -15.36 12.82
CA LYS A 266 -36.62 -15.10 12.56
C LYS A 266 -37.45 -16.23 13.17
N MET A 267 -38.40 -15.87 14.02
CA MET A 267 -39.33 -16.77 14.68
C MET A 267 -40.75 -16.27 14.39
N GLU A 268 -41.42 -16.91 13.43
CA GLU A 268 -42.70 -16.45 12.87
C GLU A 268 -42.60 -15.00 12.38
N ASP A 269 -43.26 -14.07 13.07
CA ASP A 269 -43.35 -12.64 12.70
C ASP A 269 -42.42 -11.74 13.52
N ARG A 270 -41.52 -12.31 14.31
CA ARG A 270 -40.55 -11.53 15.12
C ARG A 270 -39.13 -12.04 15.00
N TYR A 271 -38.19 -11.23 15.45
CA TYR A 271 -36.78 -11.61 15.59
C TYR A 271 -36.42 -11.71 17.07
N GLU A 272 -35.67 -12.76 17.41
CA GLU A 272 -35.15 -13.00 18.75
C GLU A 272 -33.62 -13.10 18.69
N PRO A 273 -32.91 -12.69 19.75
CA PRO A 273 -31.47 -12.79 19.80
C PRO A 273 -31.04 -14.27 19.84
N VAL A 274 -30.23 -14.68 18.87
CA VAL A 274 -29.69 -16.04 18.78
C VAL A 274 -28.23 -15.98 18.35
N ASN A 275 -27.42 -16.93 18.82
CA ASN A 275 -26.02 -17.04 18.43
C ASN A 275 -25.81 -18.37 17.70
N HIS A 276 -26.38 -18.48 16.51
CA HIS A 276 -26.31 -19.68 15.67
C HIS A 276 -25.77 -19.33 14.28
N TYR A 277 -25.21 -20.34 13.62
CA TYR A 277 -24.65 -20.21 12.28
C TYR A 277 -25.68 -19.60 11.30
N GLY A 278 -25.28 -18.51 10.64
CA GLY A 278 -26.15 -17.76 9.74
C GLY A 278 -27.11 -16.79 10.42
N ALA A 279 -27.03 -16.56 11.74
CA ALA A 279 -27.78 -15.48 12.39
C ALA A 279 -27.39 -14.12 11.79
N ALA A 280 -28.39 -13.24 11.65
CA ALA A 280 -28.26 -11.96 10.96
C ALA A 280 -28.73 -10.81 11.85
N PRO A 281 -28.28 -9.58 11.60
CA PRO A 281 -28.82 -8.41 12.28
C PRO A 281 -30.30 -8.19 11.96
N ALA A 282 -31.06 -7.78 12.97
CA ALA A 282 -32.43 -7.32 12.80
C ALA A 282 -32.75 -6.18 13.75
N ALA A 283 -33.58 -5.26 13.29
CA ALA A 283 -34.04 -4.13 14.06
C ALA A 283 -35.57 -4.00 13.97
N PHE A 284 -36.21 -3.70 15.10
CA PHE A 284 -37.60 -3.28 15.12
C PHE A 284 -37.62 -1.76 15.03
N VAL A 285 -38.29 -1.26 14.01
CA VAL A 285 -38.23 0.15 13.62
C VAL A 285 -39.62 0.72 13.58
N ARG A 286 -39.76 1.92 14.12
CA ARG A 286 -40.96 2.75 14.04
C ARG A 286 -40.66 3.98 13.19
N ALA A 287 -41.39 4.14 12.10
CA ALA A 287 -41.29 5.28 11.20
C ALA A 287 -42.56 6.12 11.30
N ILE A 288 -42.42 7.43 11.52
CA ILE A 288 -43.51 8.38 11.67
C ILE A 288 -43.44 9.36 10.51
N ALA A 289 -44.49 9.40 9.69
CA ALA A 289 -44.62 10.34 8.58
C ALA A 289 -44.99 11.75 9.05
N ASP A 290 -44.76 12.77 8.23
CA ASP A 290 -45.14 14.17 8.50
C ASP A 290 -46.64 14.36 8.80
N ASP A 291 -47.50 13.47 8.29
CA ASP A 291 -48.95 13.51 8.52
C ASP A 291 -49.38 12.81 9.83
N GLY A 292 -48.42 12.27 10.59
CA GLY A 292 -48.63 11.56 11.85
C GLY A 292 -48.93 10.06 11.69
N THR A 293 -48.88 9.51 10.48
CA THR A 293 -49.02 8.06 10.26
C THR A 293 -47.82 7.32 10.83
N GLU A 294 -48.08 6.35 11.71
CA GLU A 294 -47.04 5.48 12.28
C GLU A 294 -47.01 4.14 11.56
N ILE A 295 -45.82 3.71 11.18
CA ILE A 295 -45.54 2.43 10.53
C ILE A 295 -44.45 1.74 11.33
N GLU A 296 -44.70 0.51 11.77
CA GLU A 296 -43.76 -0.27 12.56
C GLU A 296 -43.51 -1.64 11.96
N GLY A 297 -42.29 -2.16 12.14
CA GLY A 297 -41.97 -3.52 11.73
C GLY A 297 -40.49 -3.86 11.82
N TRP A 298 -40.20 -5.12 11.52
CA TRP A 298 -38.83 -5.63 11.53
C TRP A 298 -38.15 -5.43 10.18
N ILE A 299 -36.94 -4.86 10.21
CA ILE A 299 -35.99 -4.88 9.10
C ILE A 299 -34.81 -5.79 9.44
N SER A 300 -34.31 -6.51 8.44
CA SER A 300 -33.15 -7.41 8.57
C SER A 300 -32.41 -7.49 7.25
N THR A 301 -31.08 -7.55 7.30
CA THR A 301 -30.23 -7.79 6.14
C THR A 301 -30.37 -9.21 5.61
N GLY A 302 -30.88 -10.13 6.45
CA GLY A 302 -30.82 -11.56 6.16
C GLY A 302 -29.39 -12.10 6.18
N SER A 303 -29.24 -13.33 5.74
CA SER A 303 -27.96 -14.03 5.59
C SER A 303 -28.06 -15.08 4.49
N PHE A 304 -27.01 -15.86 4.29
CA PHE A 304 -27.06 -17.04 3.43
C PHE A 304 -28.08 -18.11 3.88
N MET A 305 -28.60 -18.03 5.12
CA MET A 305 -29.63 -18.94 5.66
C MET A 305 -31.00 -18.29 5.86
N MET A 306 -31.08 -16.95 5.83
CA MET A 306 -32.27 -16.20 6.20
C MET A 306 -32.59 -15.12 5.15
N PRO A 307 -33.84 -14.99 4.68
CA PRO A 307 -34.19 -13.92 3.78
C PRO A 307 -34.07 -12.56 4.48
N HIS A 308 -33.85 -11.51 3.70
CA HIS A 308 -33.93 -10.13 4.19
C HIS A 308 -35.38 -9.77 4.56
N SER A 309 -35.53 -8.74 5.40
CA SER A 309 -36.82 -8.17 5.80
C SER A 309 -36.78 -6.67 5.57
N LEU A 310 -37.77 -6.16 4.86
CA LEU A 310 -37.93 -4.76 4.51
C LEU A 310 -39.23 -4.25 5.12
N LEU A 311 -39.29 -2.96 5.43
CA LEU A 311 -40.50 -2.30 5.93
C LEU A 311 -41.03 -1.35 4.84
N ASP A 312 -42.22 -1.61 4.34
CA ASP A 312 -42.89 -0.72 3.39
C ASP A 312 -43.32 0.57 4.10
N LEU A 313 -42.88 1.72 3.60
CA LEU A 313 -43.24 3.03 4.16
C LEU A 313 -44.60 3.53 3.63
N ASN A 314 -45.32 2.74 2.81
CA ASN A 314 -46.57 3.12 2.14
C ASN A 314 -46.46 4.46 1.39
N HIS A 315 -45.25 4.77 0.92
CA HIS A 315 -44.97 6.02 0.22
C HIS A 315 -45.55 5.96 -1.20
N VAL A 316 -45.86 7.12 -1.80
CA VAL A 316 -46.39 7.22 -3.18
C VAL A 316 -45.50 6.54 -4.22
N TYR A 317 -44.20 6.41 -3.93
CA TYR A 317 -43.20 5.75 -4.77
C TYR A 317 -42.81 4.34 -4.26
N GLU A 318 -43.61 3.74 -3.39
CA GLU A 318 -43.39 2.38 -2.84
C GLU A 318 -42.03 2.21 -2.16
N TYR A 319 -41.53 3.28 -1.53
CA TYR A 319 -40.24 3.24 -0.85
C TYR A 319 -40.27 2.30 0.35
N THR A 320 -39.20 1.54 0.50
CA THR A 320 -39.05 0.59 1.60
C THR A 320 -37.84 0.93 2.45
N LEU A 321 -37.98 0.82 3.76
CA LEU A 321 -36.88 0.91 4.70
C LEU A 321 -36.13 -0.43 4.73
N ALA A 322 -34.81 -0.34 4.65
CA ALA A 322 -33.91 -1.47 4.70
C ALA A 322 -32.75 -1.17 5.65
N MET A 323 -31.99 -2.21 5.97
CA MET A 323 -30.70 -2.06 6.64
C MET A 323 -29.56 -2.44 5.70
N THR A 324 -28.42 -1.76 5.85
CA THR A 324 -27.22 -2.08 5.07
C THR A 324 -26.54 -3.35 5.56
N ILE A 325 -25.86 -4.02 4.64
CA ILE A 325 -24.58 -4.71 4.84
C ILE A 325 -23.76 -4.39 6.12
N PRO A 326 -23.69 -5.16 7.23
CA PRO A 326 -22.65 -4.90 8.24
C PRO A 326 -21.26 -4.96 7.62
N GLN A 327 -20.43 -3.97 7.91
CA GLN A 327 -19.06 -3.94 7.42
C GLN A 327 -18.13 -4.55 8.47
N ALA A 328 -17.21 -5.42 8.04
CA ALA A 328 -16.19 -5.96 8.92
C ALA A 328 -15.34 -4.82 9.51
N SER A 329 -15.22 -4.78 10.83
CA SER A 329 -14.34 -3.84 11.52
C SER A 329 -12.95 -4.44 11.68
N HIS A 330 -12.89 -5.68 12.17
CA HIS A 330 -11.68 -6.45 12.40
C HIS A 330 -11.99 -7.92 12.14
N TYR A 331 -11.04 -8.63 11.55
CA TYR A 331 -11.13 -10.08 11.42
C TYR A 331 -9.77 -10.72 11.67
N SER A 332 -9.81 -11.93 12.21
CA SER A 332 -8.65 -12.69 12.63
C SER A 332 -8.91 -14.18 12.50
N SER A 333 -7.85 -14.96 12.50
CA SER A 333 -7.92 -16.42 12.54
C SER A 333 -7.13 -16.95 13.70
N ASP A 334 -7.76 -17.78 14.51
CA ASP A 334 -7.06 -18.62 15.47
C ASP A 334 -6.57 -19.85 14.73
N VAL A 335 -5.26 -20.07 14.75
CA VAL A 335 -4.62 -21.16 14.01
C VAL A 335 -3.60 -21.90 14.87
N ILE A 336 -3.44 -23.19 14.59
CA ILE A 336 -2.31 -23.97 15.09
C ILE A 336 -1.21 -23.90 14.02
N LEU A 337 -0.09 -23.31 14.39
CA LEU A 337 1.10 -23.21 13.56
C LEU A 337 2.03 -24.38 13.86
N TYR A 338 2.40 -25.12 12.82
CA TYR A 338 3.39 -26.19 12.85
C TYR A 338 4.63 -25.73 12.06
N THR A 339 5.82 -25.86 12.62
CA THR A 339 7.06 -25.56 11.89
C THR A 339 7.82 -26.83 11.52
N GLN A 340 8.60 -26.78 10.45
CA GLN A 340 9.49 -27.90 10.08
C GLN A 340 10.54 -28.20 11.17
N THR A 341 10.87 -27.23 12.01
CA THR A 341 11.75 -27.39 13.18
C THR A 341 11.10 -28.14 14.34
N GLY A 342 9.79 -28.40 14.28
CA GLY A 342 9.04 -29.20 15.27
C GLY A 342 8.29 -28.37 16.32
N ASP A 343 8.27 -27.04 16.21
CA ASP A 343 7.46 -26.21 17.09
C ASP A 343 5.98 -26.29 16.70
N VAL A 344 5.11 -26.39 17.71
CA VAL A 344 3.65 -26.30 17.56
C VAL A 344 3.14 -25.21 18.50
N LYS A 345 2.45 -24.22 17.95
CA LYS A 345 1.96 -23.05 18.72
C LYS A 345 0.58 -22.64 18.24
N GLU A 346 -0.32 -22.40 19.18
CA GLU A 346 -1.59 -21.73 18.91
C GLU A 346 -1.35 -20.22 18.83
N VAL A 347 -1.76 -19.61 17.72
CA VAL A 347 -1.52 -18.20 17.44
C VAL A 347 -2.75 -17.57 16.79
N ARG A 348 -3.00 -16.30 17.10
CA ARG A 348 -3.98 -15.49 16.40
C ARG A 348 -3.30 -14.67 15.31
N ILE A 349 -3.77 -14.80 14.08
CA ILE A 349 -3.30 -14.00 12.94
C ILE A 349 -4.35 -12.92 12.67
N GLU A 350 -3.92 -11.66 12.62
CA GLU A 350 -4.80 -10.50 12.40
C GLU A 350 -4.31 -9.66 11.22
N VAL A 351 -5.18 -8.79 10.68
CA VAL A 351 -4.90 -8.01 9.44
C VAL A 351 -3.63 -7.16 9.57
N ASN A 352 -3.36 -6.61 10.77
CA ASN A 352 -2.22 -5.72 11.02
C ASN A 352 -1.20 -6.25 12.01
N HIS A 353 -1.40 -7.47 12.52
CA HIS A 353 -0.52 -8.11 13.49
C HIS A 353 -0.02 -9.45 12.94
N PRO A 354 1.05 -9.42 12.10
CA PRO A 354 1.56 -10.63 11.49
C PRO A 354 2.27 -11.54 12.48
N VAL A 355 2.10 -12.84 12.28
CA VAL A 355 2.87 -13.87 12.98
C VAL A 355 4.10 -14.22 12.16
N SER A 356 5.28 -14.30 12.79
CA SER A 356 6.52 -14.65 12.10
C SER A 356 6.94 -16.10 12.40
N ALA A 357 7.23 -16.88 11.37
CA ALA A 357 7.65 -18.28 11.48
C ALA A 357 8.51 -18.70 10.30
N GLU A 358 9.62 -19.42 10.53
CA GLU A 358 10.49 -19.98 9.47
C GLU A 358 10.92 -18.97 8.37
N GLY A 359 11.11 -17.69 8.76
CA GLY A 359 11.46 -16.60 7.85
C GLY A 359 10.28 -16.01 7.06
N TRP A 360 9.06 -16.45 7.33
CA TRP A 360 7.81 -15.94 6.76
C TRP A 360 7.09 -15.04 7.76
N LYS A 361 6.37 -14.05 7.23
CA LYS A 361 5.36 -13.27 7.94
C LYS A 361 3.99 -13.67 7.42
N LEU A 362 3.11 -14.07 8.32
CA LEU A 362 1.77 -14.53 8.04
C LEU A 362 0.78 -13.44 8.41
N TYR A 363 0.01 -12.97 7.43
CA TYR A 363 -0.99 -11.93 7.58
C TYR A 363 -2.38 -12.49 7.31
N GLN A 364 -3.37 -12.01 8.07
CA GLN A 364 -4.75 -12.25 7.71
C GLN A 364 -5.05 -11.47 6.42
N TYR A 365 -5.46 -12.17 5.37
CA TYR A 365 -5.62 -11.57 4.05
C TYR A 365 -7.09 -11.44 3.64
N SER A 366 -7.86 -12.52 3.73
CA SER A 366 -9.24 -12.55 3.27
C SER A 366 -10.01 -13.73 3.91
N TYR A 367 -11.27 -13.88 3.55
CA TYR A 367 -12.20 -14.91 3.99
C TYR A 367 -13.29 -15.10 2.91
N ASP A 368 -14.21 -16.03 3.09
CA ASP A 368 -15.36 -16.18 2.18
C ASP A 368 -16.45 -15.14 2.52
N ASP A 369 -16.46 -14.05 1.75
CA ASP A 369 -17.40 -12.93 1.90
C ASP A 369 -18.88 -13.34 1.84
N ARG A 370 -19.21 -14.48 1.22
CA ARG A 370 -20.60 -14.97 1.12
C ARG A 370 -21.18 -15.37 2.48
N PHE A 371 -20.31 -15.74 3.41
CA PHE A 371 -20.68 -16.15 4.76
C PHE A 371 -20.40 -15.06 5.82
N GLY A 372 -19.65 -14.01 5.46
CA GLY A 372 -19.31 -12.92 6.37
C GLY A 372 -18.62 -13.43 7.64
N ARG A 373 -19.10 -13.01 8.82
CA ARG A 373 -18.59 -13.51 10.10
C ARG A 373 -18.69 -15.03 10.31
N TRP A 374 -19.50 -15.71 9.52
CA TRP A 374 -19.70 -17.16 9.57
C TRP A 374 -18.78 -17.90 8.59
N SER A 375 -17.73 -17.25 8.08
CA SER A 375 -16.85 -17.89 7.10
C SER A 375 -16.22 -19.17 7.65
N PRO A 376 -16.38 -20.33 6.99
CA PRO A 376 -15.71 -21.57 7.37
C PRO A 376 -14.26 -21.62 6.87
N THR A 377 -13.81 -20.56 6.21
CA THR A 377 -12.50 -20.48 5.57
C THR A 377 -11.79 -19.19 5.92
N SER A 378 -10.46 -19.25 5.91
CA SER A 378 -9.63 -18.07 6.05
C SER A 378 -8.50 -18.11 5.04
N VAL A 379 -8.13 -16.96 4.51
CA VAL A 379 -6.99 -16.82 3.62
C VAL A 379 -5.88 -16.11 4.38
N ILE A 380 -4.75 -16.80 4.52
CA ILE A 380 -3.55 -16.27 5.14
C ILE A 380 -2.52 -15.94 4.05
N GLU A 381 -2.00 -14.73 4.06
CA GLU A 381 -0.93 -14.31 3.15
C GLU A 381 0.43 -14.55 3.82
N ALA A 382 1.26 -15.37 3.19
CA ALA A 382 2.63 -15.64 3.59
C ALA A 382 3.59 -14.77 2.78
N ILE A 383 4.31 -13.88 3.46
CA ILE A 383 5.29 -12.96 2.87
C ILE A 383 6.69 -13.27 3.40
N ARG A 384 7.67 -13.37 2.49
CA ARG A 384 9.08 -13.43 2.85
C ARG A 384 9.85 -12.37 2.07
N ASP A 385 10.48 -11.46 2.80
CA ASP A 385 11.29 -10.37 2.24
C ASP A 385 12.64 -10.28 2.98
N PRO A 386 13.73 -10.81 2.39
CA PRO A 386 15.08 -10.73 2.96
C PRO A 386 15.66 -9.31 3.02
N TRP A 387 15.15 -8.38 2.20
CA TRP A 387 15.66 -7.01 2.08
C TRP A 387 14.95 -6.01 2.98
N LEU A 388 13.80 -6.38 3.55
CA LEU A 388 13.04 -5.55 4.48
C LEU A 388 13.90 -4.96 5.62
N PRO A 389 14.83 -5.69 6.27
CA PRO A 389 15.71 -5.11 7.28
C PRO A 389 16.64 -4.01 6.74
N VAL A 390 17.11 -4.13 5.49
CA VAL A 390 17.95 -3.12 4.83
C VAL A 390 17.12 -1.86 4.58
N VAL A 391 15.91 -2.00 4.06
CA VAL A 391 14.99 -0.88 3.83
C VAL A 391 14.64 -0.19 5.16
N TYR A 392 14.32 -0.95 6.21
CA TYR A 392 14.04 -0.41 7.54
C TYR A 392 15.23 0.34 8.14
N THR A 393 16.46 -0.14 7.93
CA THR A 393 17.66 0.59 8.32
C THR A 393 17.68 1.97 7.68
N GLY A 394 17.39 2.07 6.38
CA GLY A 394 17.29 3.34 5.68
C GLY A 394 16.16 4.24 6.21
N ILE A 395 14.98 3.70 6.50
CA ILE A 395 13.85 4.44 7.08
C ILE A 395 14.22 5.03 8.45
N PHE A 396 14.78 4.21 9.35
CA PHE A 396 15.21 4.69 10.67
C PHE A 396 16.32 5.74 10.58
N MET A 397 17.22 5.64 9.59
CA MET A 397 18.22 6.68 9.32
C MET A 397 17.57 8.00 8.88
N VAL A 398 16.59 7.98 7.99
CA VAL A 398 15.85 9.21 7.58
C VAL A 398 15.10 9.81 8.77
N LEU A 399 14.44 8.99 9.59
CA LEU A 399 13.75 9.45 10.79
C LEU A 399 14.72 10.11 11.78
N ALA A 400 15.83 9.43 12.10
CA ALA A 400 16.85 9.97 13.00
C ALA A 400 17.48 11.25 12.43
N GLY A 401 17.76 11.30 11.13
CA GLY A 401 18.29 12.48 10.45
C GLY A 401 17.32 13.66 10.50
N SER A 402 16.03 13.41 10.31
CA SER A 402 14.97 14.41 10.38
C SER A 402 14.81 14.97 11.79
N VAL A 403 14.75 14.10 12.81
CA VAL A 403 14.72 14.52 14.23
C VAL A 403 15.97 15.34 14.59
N TYR A 404 17.16 14.92 14.15
CA TYR A 404 18.39 15.68 14.37
C TYR A 404 18.32 17.08 13.75
N LEU A 405 17.85 17.21 12.51
CA LEU A 405 17.74 18.51 11.84
C LEU A 405 16.72 19.42 12.52
N MET A 406 15.60 18.88 13.02
CA MET A 406 14.59 19.67 13.73
C MET A 406 15.06 20.15 15.11
N THR A 407 15.80 19.30 15.85
CA THR A 407 16.17 19.58 17.25
C THR A 407 17.51 20.30 17.41
N LEU A 408 18.52 19.91 16.64
CA LEU A 408 19.92 20.35 16.75
C LEU A 408 20.38 21.17 15.54
N GLY A 409 19.55 21.30 14.51
CA GLY A 409 19.80 22.09 13.30
C GLY A 409 19.57 23.59 13.44
N LYS A 410 19.70 24.16 14.65
CA LYS A 410 19.71 25.62 14.80
C LYS A 410 20.96 26.19 14.13
N ALA A 411 20.77 27.16 13.25
CA ALA A 411 21.85 27.99 12.74
C ALA A 411 22.63 28.60 13.93
N PRO A 412 23.95 28.82 13.82
CA PRO A 412 24.61 29.68 14.79
C PRO A 412 23.89 31.03 14.72
N GLU A 413 23.31 31.48 15.83
CA GLU A 413 22.92 32.88 15.98
C GLU A 413 24.17 33.71 15.63
N THR A 414 24.11 34.46 14.53
CA THR A 414 25.12 35.48 14.28
C THR A 414 24.98 36.47 15.42
N ALA A 415 26.09 36.76 16.11
CA ALA A 415 26.13 37.69 17.22
C ALA A 415 25.72 39.14 16.85
N ASN A 416 25.34 39.40 15.60
CA ASN A 416 24.76 40.66 15.14
C ASN A 416 23.47 40.34 14.38
N GLY A 417 22.33 40.79 14.91
CA GLY A 417 20.99 40.57 14.37
C GLY A 417 20.72 41.29 13.05
N GLU A 418 21.38 40.86 11.98
CA GLU A 418 20.98 41.18 10.61
C GLU A 418 20.52 39.91 9.91
N ILE A 419 19.24 39.92 9.54
CA ILE A 419 18.54 38.85 8.84
C ILE A 419 19.00 38.87 7.38
N SER A 420 19.45 37.73 6.85
CA SER A 420 19.54 37.47 5.41
C SER A 420 18.69 36.25 5.04
#